data_AF-A0A6M1NR44-F1
#
_entry.id   AF-A0A6M1NR44-F1
#
_cell.length_a   1.000
_cell.length_b   1.000
_cell.length_c   1.000
_cell.angle_alpha   90.00
_cell.angle_beta   90.00
_cell.angle_gamma   90.00
#
_symmetry.space_group_name_H-M   'P 1'
#
loop_
_entity.id
_entity.type
_entity.pdbx_description
1 polymer ?
#
loop_
_entity_poly.entity_id
_entity_poly.type
_entity_poly.pdbx_seq_one_letter_code
_entity_poly.pdbx_strand_id
1 'polypeptide(L)'
;MKVRGTIQRWTAIFGVALATIIQVGCQKDLDGVDLDNEYANYGANGTDQPNSSSFVYLVTALRDLMPDKIISFYNIGPSASRLSFNGVTVGPKVDYAWNPYYSTYSAPNIPGLDKSRLGAAAIDVNSTSSSTLTSFANRTKTDGYGVFLYYDLRSTNIASYLSGASNILYGQNTSFDNGTTIQRPLRISNQDLPIN
;
A
#
# COMPACT_ATOMS: atom_id res chain seq x y z
N MET A 1 8.65 31.69 17.33
CA MET A 1 7.47 30.90 16.94
C MET A 1 7.05 31.27 15.50
N LYS A 2 7.82 30.81 14.50
CA LYS A 2 7.59 31.08 13.05
C LYS A 2 7.67 29.80 12.20
N VAL A 3 8.27 28.74 12.75
CA VAL A 3 8.49 27.42 12.11
C VAL A 3 7.19 26.61 11.95
N ARG A 4 6.23 26.75 12.88
CA ARG A 4 4.96 25.99 12.86
C ARG A 4 4.12 26.25 11.60
N GLY A 5 4.12 27.48 11.09
CA GLY A 5 3.35 27.84 9.89
C GLY A 5 3.99 27.39 8.58
N THR A 6 5.32 27.22 8.54
CA THR A 6 6.04 26.87 7.31
C THR A 6 5.91 25.38 6.99
N ILE A 7 6.12 24.50 7.98
CA ILE A 7 6.05 23.04 7.78
C ILE A 7 4.63 22.62 7.36
N GLN A 8 3.61 23.09 8.07
CA GLN A 8 2.21 22.77 7.75
C GLN A 8 1.83 23.21 6.32
N ARG A 9 2.34 24.37 5.86
CA ARG A 9 2.10 24.86 4.49
C ARG A 9 2.79 23.99 3.44
N TRP A 10 4.05 23.61 3.63
CA TRP A 10 4.76 22.76 2.67
C TRP A 10 4.15 21.37 2.55
N THR A 11 3.80 20.77 3.68
CA THR A 11 3.14 19.46 3.70
C THR A 11 1.77 19.50 3.01
N ALA A 12 0.99 20.57 3.23
CA ALA A 12 -0.28 20.77 2.54
C ALA A 12 -0.08 20.97 1.03
N ILE A 13 0.92 21.76 0.60
CA ILE A 13 1.23 21.97 -0.82
C ILE A 13 1.61 20.66 -1.51
N PHE A 14 2.47 19.84 -0.88
CA PHE A 14 2.84 18.53 -1.41
C PHE A 14 1.62 17.58 -1.48
N GLY A 15 0.79 17.57 -0.43
CA GLY A 15 -0.46 16.81 -0.42
C GLY A 15 -1.40 17.20 -1.56
N VAL A 16 -1.54 18.50 -1.84
CA VAL A 16 -2.33 19.02 -2.97
C VAL A 16 -1.75 18.58 -4.31
N ALA A 17 -0.42 18.67 -4.50
CA ALA A 17 0.21 18.27 -5.74
C ALA A 17 -0.01 16.77 -6.03
N LEU A 18 0.19 15.91 -5.02
CA LEU A 18 -0.03 14.47 -5.13
C LEU A 18 -1.51 14.15 -5.41
N ALA A 19 -2.43 14.75 -4.65
CA ALA A 19 -3.87 14.57 -4.87
C ALA A 19 -4.32 15.04 -6.25
N THR A 20 -3.75 16.13 -6.76
CA THR A 20 -4.05 16.64 -8.10
C THR A 20 -3.59 15.68 -9.18
N ILE A 21 -2.41 15.05 -9.03
CA ILE A 21 -1.93 14.01 -9.97
C ILE A 21 -2.89 12.83 -9.97
N ILE A 22 -3.32 12.38 -8.79
CA ILE A 22 -4.21 11.22 -8.62
C ILE A 22 -5.62 11.51 -9.15
N GLN A 23 -6.13 12.74 -9.03
CA GLN A 23 -7.51 13.09 -9.39
C GLN A 23 -7.67 13.72 -10.78
N VAL A 24 -6.68 14.46 -11.30
CA VAL A 24 -6.86 15.39 -12.43
C VAL A 24 -5.91 15.15 -13.60
N GLY A 25 -4.75 14.50 -13.38
CA GLY A 25 -3.78 14.20 -14.44
C GLY A 25 -4.31 13.24 -15.52
N CYS A 26 -3.54 12.98 -16.58
CA CYS A 26 -3.88 11.95 -17.60
C CYS A 26 -3.98 10.51 -17.02
N GLN A 27 -3.82 10.33 -15.71
CA GLN A 27 -3.97 9.12 -14.91
C GLN A 27 -5.21 9.23 -13.99
N LYS A 28 -6.39 9.48 -14.55
CA LYS A 28 -7.63 9.74 -13.77
C LYS A 28 -8.16 8.52 -12.99
N ASP A 29 -7.49 7.39 -13.12
CA ASP A 29 -7.95 6.09 -12.63
C ASP A 29 -7.00 5.47 -11.59
N LEU A 30 -6.14 6.27 -10.95
CA LEU A 30 -5.37 5.76 -9.82
C LEU A 30 -6.28 5.60 -8.60
N ASP A 31 -6.22 4.44 -7.97
CA ASP A 31 -7.03 4.09 -6.81
C ASP A 31 -6.50 4.72 -5.52
N GLY A 32 -5.26 5.20 -5.50
CA GLY A 32 -4.64 5.72 -4.28
C GLY A 32 -3.15 6.04 -4.39
N VAL A 33 -2.52 6.11 -3.21
CA VAL A 33 -1.08 6.32 -3.03
C VAL A 33 -0.51 5.35 -2.01
N ASP A 34 0.71 4.88 -2.26
CA ASP A 34 1.54 4.18 -1.28
C ASP A 34 2.68 5.09 -0.80
N LEU A 35 2.89 5.15 0.51
CA LEU A 35 3.91 5.98 1.13
C LEU A 35 5.11 5.12 1.52
N ASP A 36 6.22 5.30 0.81
CA ASP A 36 7.51 4.68 1.09
C ASP A 36 8.54 5.75 1.48
N ASN A 37 9.10 5.65 2.68
CA ASN A 37 10.02 6.65 3.25
C ASN A 37 11.48 6.18 3.23
N GLU A 38 11.91 5.59 2.12
CA GLU A 38 13.30 5.28 1.87
C GLU A 38 13.97 6.33 0.98
N TYR A 39 15.30 6.42 1.07
CA TYR A 39 16.14 7.23 0.17
C TYR A 39 15.92 8.76 0.13
N ALA A 40 15.10 9.32 1.02
CA ALA A 40 14.82 10.77 1.06
C ALA A 40 16.05 11.67 1.34
N ASN A 41 17.15 11.09 1.83
CA ASN A 41 18.43 11.77 2.09
C ASN A 41 18.30 13.08 2.90
N TYR A 42 17.55 13.02 3.99
CA TYR A 42 17.29 14.18 4.86
C TYR A 42 18.59 14.85 5.31
N GLY A 43 18.65 16.17 5.21
CA GLY A 43 19.87 16.96 5.45
C GLY A 43 20.61 17.34 4.18
N ALA A 44 20.45 16.58 3.09
CA ALA A 44 21.02 16.95 1.81
C ALA A 44 20.41 18.25 1.28
N ASN A 45 21.20 19.01 0.53
CA ASN A 45 20.80 20.29 -0.08
C ASN A 45 20.25 21.31 0.93
N GLY A 46 20.65 21.22 2.21
CA GLY A 46 20.18 22.11 3.27
C GLY A 46 18.74 21.86 3.73
N THR A 47 18.18 20.68 3.46
CA THR A 47 16.89 20.27 4.00
C THR A 47 16.95 19.99 5.50
N ASP A 48 15.83 20.19 6.20
CA ASP A 48 15.71 19.83 7.61
C ASP A 48 15.70 18.31 7.82
N GLN A 49 16.05 17.88 9.04
CA GLN A 49 15.89 16.50 9.48
C GLN A 49 14.41 16.15 9.76
N PRO A 50 14.05 14.85 9.78
CA PRO A 50 12.67 14.43 10.05
C PRO A 50 12.14 14.92 11.40
N ASN A 51 11.02 15.64 11.39
CA ASN A 51 10.35 16.15 12.59
C ASN A 51 9.11 15.33 12.94
N SER A 52 8.57 15.47 14.15
CA SER A 52 7.45 14.68 14.67
C SER A 52 6.10 14.95 14.01
N SER A 53 5.95 16.06 13.28
CA SER A 53 4.65 16.53 12.79
C SER A 53 4.41 16.28 11.30
N SER A 54 5.48 16.27 10.49
CA SER A 54 5.39 16.30 9.03
C SER A 54 4.54 15.15 8.47
N PHE A 55 4.81 13.92 8.89
CA PHE A 55 4.10 12.75 8.37
C PHE A 55 2.62 12.74 8.76
N VAL A 56 2.29 13.11 10.00
CA VAL A 56 0.89 13.19 10.46
C VAL A 56 0.12 14.25 9.68
N TYR A 57 0.72 15.42 9.43
CA TYR A 57 0.09 16.44 8.60
C TYR A 57 -0.07 16.00 7.14
N LEU A 58 0.89 15.25 6.59
CA LEU A 58 0.82 14.75 5.22
C LEU A 58 -0.36 13.80 5.04
N VAL A 59 -0.42 12.77 5.87
CA VAL A 59 -1.48 11.76 5.80
C VAL A 59 -2.85 12.40 6.08
N THR A 60 -2.90 13.37 6.99
CA THR A 60 -4.15 14.12 7.24
C THR A 60 -4.59 14.90 6.01
N ALA A 61 -3.70 15.68 5.41
CA ALA A 61 -4.02 16.44 4.21
C ALA A 61 -4.41 15.53 3.04
N LEU A 62 -3.70 14.41 2.82
CA LEU A 62 -4.03 13.45 1.76
C LEU A 62 -5.42 12.85 1.95
N ARG A 63 -5.78 12.44 3.16
CA ARG A 63 -7.11 11.90 3.45
C ARG A 63 -8.20 12.95 3.24
N ASP A 64 -7.97 14.19 3.66
CA ASP A 64 -8.95 15.27 3.48
C ASP A 64 -9.15 15.61 1.99
N LEU A 65 -8.09 15.54 1.19
CA LEU A 65 -8.12 15.82 -0.25
C LEU A 65 -8.68 14.66 -1.08
N MET A 66 -8.46 13.41 -0.63
CA MET A 66 -8.82 12.19 -1.36
C MET A 66 -9.57 11.21 -0.43
N PRO A 67 -10.74 11.58 0.10
CA PRO A 67 -11.43 10.81 1.13
C PRO A 67 -11.75 9.37 0.71
N ASP A 68 -12.03 9.16 -0.57
CA ASP A 68 -12.48 7.87 -1.13
C ASP A 68 -11.36 7.07 -1.80
N LYS A 69 -10.10 7.53 -1.72
CA LYS A 69 -8.94 6.86 -2.33
C LYS A 69 -8.15 6.09 -1.29
N ILE A 70 -7.44 5.06 -1.76
CA ILE A 70 -6.55 4.25 -0.94
C ILE A 70 -5.33 5.08 -0.51
N ILE A 71 -4.99 5.01 0.76
CA ILE A 71 -3.70 5.47 1.29
C ILE A 71 -3.05 4.28 1.99
N SER A 72 -1.98 3.75 1.42
CA SER A 72 -1.20 2.68 2.04
C SER A 72 0.15 3.18 2.55
N PHE A 73 0.74 2.39 3.45
CA PHE A 73 2.01 2.74 4.09
C PHE A 73 2.97 1.55 4.16
N TYR A 74 4.08 1.67 3.41
CA TYR A 74 5.25 0.81 3.53
C TYR A 74 6.01 1.21 4.82
N ASN A 75 5.83 0.44 5.91
CA ASN A 75 6.16 0.87 7.27
C ASN A 75 7.68 0.90 7.57
N ILE A 76 8.39 1.85 6.95
CA ILE A 76 9.83 2.02 7.06
C ILE A 76 10.25 3.50 7.18
N GLY A 77 11.53 3.71 7.46
CA GLY A 77 12.15 5.02 7.52
C GLY A 77 11.69 5.85 8.72
N PRO A 78 12.11 7.13 8.79
CA PRO A 78 11.74 8.03 9.87
C PRO A 78 10.23 8.17 10.10
N SER A 79 9.41 8.01 9.06
CA SER A 79 7.95 8.11 9.14
C SER A 79 7.31 7.03 10.02
N ALA A 80 7.85 5.80 10.01
CA ALA A 80 7.33 4.65 10.76
C ALA A 80 7.34 4.83 12.29
N SER A 81 8.12 5.79 12.79
CA SER A 81 8.19 6.14 14.22
C SER A 81 7.44 7.44 14.58
N ARG A 82 6.73 8.04 13.62
CA ARG A 82 6.10 9.37 13.75
C ARG A 82 4.62 9.34 13.34
N LEU A 83 3.91 8.37 13.92
CA LEU A 83 2.52 8.03 13.57
C LEU A 83 1.47 8.81 14.38
N SER A 84 1.90 9.71 15.26
CA SER A 84 1.02 10.53 16.08
C SER A 84 1.62 11.88 16.42
N PHE A 85 0.81 12.94 16.41
CA PHE A 85 1.21 14.29 16.80
C PHE A 85 0.00 15.07 17.31
N ASN A 86 0.14 15.76 18.45
CA ASN A 86 -0.92 16.58 19.07
C ASN A 86 -2.30 15.87 19.16
N GLY A 87 -2.32 14.60 19.55
CA GLY A 87 -3.57 13.82 19.70
C GLY A 87 -4.16 13.29 18.40
N VAL A 88 -3.56 13.56 17.24
CA VAL A 88 -3.95 12.98 15.95
C VAL A 88 -3.07 11.77 15.65
N THR A 89 -3.67 10.63 15.30
CA THR A 89 -2.98 9.42 14.82
C THR A 89 -3.22 9.20 13.33
N VAL A 90 -2.28 8.54 12.67
CA VAL A 90 -2.38 8.24 11.23
C VAL A 90 -3.23 7.00 10.92
N GLY A 91 -3.37 6.05 11.84
CA GLY A 91 -4.06 4.78 11.60
C GLY A 91 -5.50 4.92 11.07
N PRO A 92 -6.34 5.81 11.63
CA PRO A 92 -7.68 6.06 11.09
C PRO A 92 -7.72 6.73 9.71
N LYS A 93 -6.57 7.13 9.16
CA LYS A 93 -6.45 7.89 7.91
C LYS A 93 -5.78 7.11 6.78
N VAL A 94 -5.18 5.97 7.08
CA VAL A 94 -4.62 5.02 6.11
C VAL A 94 -5.53 3.81 6.00
N ASP A 95 -5.57 3.21 4.82
CA ASP A 95 -6.36 2.00 4.55
C ASP A 95 -5.55 0.75 4.85
N TYR A 96 -4.25 0.75 4.52
CA TYR A 96 -3.38 -0.42 4.68
C TYR A 96 -1.99 -0.03 5.16
N ALA A 97 -1.34 -0.94 5.89
CA ALA A 97 0.10 -0.84 6.17
C ALA A 97 0.73 -2.23 6.24
N TRP A 98 2.00 -2.35 5.84
CA TRP A 98 2.65 -3.65 5.75
C TRP A 98 4.12 -3.63 6.16
N ASN A 99 4.60 -4.84 6.49
CA ASN A 99 5.99 -5.14 6.77
C ASN A 99 6.88 -4.77 5.56
N PRO A 100 7.94 -3.97 5.73
CA PRO A 100 8.83 -3.61 4.64
C PRO A 100 10.01 -4.59 4.45
N TYR A 101 10.16 -5.60 5.31
CA TYR A 101 11.34 -6.46 5.30
C TYR A 101 11.02 -7.80 4.64
N TYR A 102 11.40 -7.95 3.37
CA TYR A 102 11.14 -9.17 2.60
C TYR A 102 11.71 -10.43 3.25
N SER A 103 11.00 -11.55 3.06
CA SER A 103 11.27 -12.85 3.70
C SER A 103 11.15 -12.84 5.23
N THR A 104 10.49 -11.83 5.80
CA THR A 104 10.19 -11.78 7.24
C THR A 104 8.68 -11.69 7.51
N TYR A 105 8.31 -11.96 8.76
CA TYR A 105 6.94 -11.87 9.23
C TYR A 105 6.89 -11.02 10.50
N SER A 106 6.50 -9.76 10.34
CA SER A 106 6.45 -8.76 11.42
C SER A 106 5.41 -7.70 11.11
N ALA A 107 4.25 -7.79 11.74
CA ALA A 107 3.19 -6.81 11.52
C ALA A 107 3.61 -5.42 12.01
N PRO A 108 3.34 -4.34 11.25
CA PRO A 108 3.58 -3.00 11.73
C PRO A 108 2.58 -2.64 12.83
N ASN A 109 3.03 -1.84 13.80
CA ASN A 109 2.19 -1.32 14.87
C ASN A 109 1.72 0.10 14.51
N ILE A 110 0.54 0.20 13.88
CA ILE A 110 -0.06 1.47 13.47
C ILE A 110 -1.23 1.81 14.39
N PRO A 111 -1.13 2.82 15.28
CA PRO A 111 -2.19 3.15 16.23
C PRO A 111 -3.52 3.49 15.54
N GLY A 112 -4.54 2.68 15.80
CA GLY A 112 -5.89 2.85 15.23
C GLY A 112 -6.14 2.08 13.92
N LEU A 113 -5.20 1.25 13.48
CA LEU A 113 -5.38 0.34 12.34
C LEU A 113 -5.53 -1.11 12.84
N ASP A 114 -6.56 -1.81 12.38
CA ASP A 114 -6.82 -3.20 12.76
C ASP A 114 -6.04 -4.22 11.91
N LYS A 115 -6.00 -5.48 12.36
CA LYS A 115 -5.29 -6.55 11.67
C LYS A 115 -5.80 -6.83 10.26
N SER A 116 -7.10 -6.65 9.99
CA SER A 116 -7.66 -6.81 8.64
C SER A 116 -7.06 -5.84 7.62
N ARG A 117 -6.40 -4.78 8.08
CA ARG A 117 -5.74 -3.77 7.26
C ARG A 117 -4.21 -3.81 7.36
N LEU A 118 -3.66 -4.82 8.04
CA LEU A 118 -2.23 -4.96 8.28
C LEU A 118 -1.66 -6.17 7.52
N GLY A 119 -0.48 -5.98 6.94
CA GLY A 119 0.31 -7.03 6.30
C GLY A 119 1.54 -7.41 7.12
N ALA A 120 1.53 -8.58 7.74
CA ALA A 120 2.68 -9.08 8.51
C ALA A 120 3.74 -9.74 7.62
N ALA A 121 3.29 -10.45 6.59
CA ALA A 121 4.17 -11.14 5.64
C ALA A 121 4.62 -10.20 4.52
N ALA A 122 5.91 -10.22 4.21
CA ALA A 122 6.48 -9.54 3.04
C ALA A 122 7.27 -10.54 2.21
N ILE A 123 6.89 -10.71 0.95
CA ILE A 123 7.45 -11.68 0.02
C ILE A 123 8.16 -10.94 -1.11
N ASP A 124 9.44 -11.22 -1.33
CA ASP A 124 10.10 -10.96 -2.61
C ASP A 124 9.98 -12.25 -3.43
N VAL A 125 9.23 -12.22 -4.53
CA VAL A 125 8.94 -13.44 -5.29
C VAL A 125 10.17 -14.06 -5.96
N ASN A 126 11.28 -13.32 -6.05
CA ASN A 126 12.52 -13.81 -6.65
C ASN A 126 13.52 -14.34 -5.61
N SER A 127 13.31 -14.04 -4.32
CA SER A 127 14.26 -14.38 -3.25
C SER A 127 13.65 -15.24 -2.15
N THR A 128 12.37 -15.05 -1.82
CA THR A 128 11.69 -15.78 -0.74
C THR A 128 11.39 -17.22 -1.17
N SER A 129 11.81 -18.21 -0.39
CA SER A 129 11.55 -19.62 -0.70
C SER A 129 10.05 -20.00 -0.65
N SER A 130 9.65 -21.04 -1.39
CA SER A 130 8.27 -21.55 -1.36
C SER A 130 7.83 -22.02 0.03
N SER A 131 8.75 -22.56 0.83
CA SER A 131 8.47 -22.96 2.22
C SER A 131 8.19 -21.75 3.12
N THR A 132 8.93 -20.65 2.95
CA THR A 132 8.66 -19.40 3.68
C THR A 132 7.35 -18.77 3.22
N LEU A 133 7.09 -18.72 1.91
CA LEU A 133 5.83 -18.23 1.34
C LEU A 133 4.61 -18.95 1.94
N THR A 134 4.61 -20.27 1.89
CA THR A 134 3.51 -21.11 2.41
C THR A 134 3.37 -21.02 3.93
N SER A 135 4.49 -20.94 4.67
CA SER A 135 4.49 -20.70 6.11
C SER A 135 3.84 -19.35 6.44
N PHE A 136 4.22 -18.29 5.73
CA PHE A 136 3.67 -16.95 5.95
C PHE A 136 2.20 -16.84 5.55
N ALA A 137 1.77 -17.53 4.49
CA ALA A 137 0.36 -17.57 4.10
C ALA A 137 -0.50 -18.23 5.19
N ASN A 138 -0.02 -19.35 5.76
CA ASN A 138 -0.68 -20.00 6.90
C ASN A 138 -0.75 -19.07 8.12
N ARG A 139 0.36 -18.41 8.46
CA ARG A 139 0.42 -17.45 9.57
C ARG A 139 -0.52 -16.26 9.35
N THR A 140 -0.56 -15.71 8.13
CA THR A 140 -1.44 -14.58 7.80
C THR A 140 -2.91 -14.92 8.07
N LYS A 141 -3.35 -16.11 7.63
CA LYS A 141 -4.71 -16.61 7.86
C LYS A 141 -4.99 -16.87 9.34
N THR A 142 -4.06 -17.52 10.05
CA THR A 142 -4.25 -17.93 11.45
C THR A 142 -4.13 -16.77 12.44
N ASP A 143 -3.23 -15.82 12.20
CA ASP A 143 -3.02 -14.63 13.03
C ASP A 143 -4.08 -13.54 12.79
N GLY A 144 -4.89 -13.69 11.72
CA GLY A 144 -6.00 -12.83 11.37
C GLY A 144 -5.61 -11.53 10.64
N TYR A 145 -4.54 -11.55 9.86
CA TYR A 145 -4.11 -10.41 9.05
C TYR A 145 -4.81 -10.41 7.69
N GLY A 146 -5.22 -9.23 7.22
CA GLY A 146 -5.98 -9.09 5.97
C GLY A 146 -5.14 -8.72 4.73
N VAL A 147 -3.84 -8.50 4.89
CA VAL A 147 -2.94 -8.15 3.78
C VAL A 147 -1.78 -9.14 3.68
N PHE A 148 -1.41 -9.50 2.45
CA PHE A 148 -0.28 -10.36 2.13
C PHE A 148 0.55 -9.73 1.01
N LEU A 149 1.70 -9.15 1.34
CA LEU A 149 2.50 -8.33 0.40
C LEU A 149 3.41 -9.19 -0.47
N TYR A 150 3.37 -8.96 -1.78
CA TYR A 150 4.34 -9.46 -2.76
C TYR A 150 5.10 -8.29 -3.39
N TYR A 151 6.37 -8.51 -3.71
CA TYR A 151 7.27 -7.57 -4.37
C TYR A 151 8.02 -8.24 -5.53
N ASP A 152 8.41 -7.42 -6.52
CA ASP A 152 9.20 -7.77 -7.70
C ASP A 152 8.58 -8.87 -8.58
N LEU A 153 7.26 -8.81 -8.79
CA LEU A 153 6.61 -9.66 -9.78
C LEU A 153 7.06 -9.28 -11.20
N ARG A 154 7.61 -10.25 -11.92
CA ARG A 154 8.12 -10.10 -13.29
C ARG A 154 7.24 -10.83 -14.30
N SER A 155 7.56 -10.70 -15.59
CA SER A 155 6.83 -11.37 -16.68
C SER A 155 7.04 -12.89 -16.75
N THR A 156 7.99 -13.44 -15.97
CA THR A 156 8.23 -14.89 -15.89
C THR A 156 7.05 -15.59 -15.24
N ASN A 157 6.64 -16.74 -15.81
CA ASN A 157 5.58 -17.55 -15.23
C ASN A 157 6.04 -18.17 -13.90
N ILE A 158 5.53 -17.62 -12.80
CA ILE A 158 5.73 -18.12 -11.44
C ILE A 158 4.41 -18.61 -10.79
N ALA A 159 3.41 -18.98 -11.60
CA ALA A 159 2.08 -19.37 -11.09
C ALA A 159 2.12 -20.56 -10.12
N SER A 160 3.02 -21.53 -10.33
CA SER A 160 3.23 -22.66 -9.41
C SER A 160 3.71 -22.19 -8.02
N TYR A 161 4.64 -21.22 -7.99
CA TYR A 161 5.12 -20.61 -6.75
C TYR A 161 3.98 -19.86 -6.03
N LEU A 162 3.26 -18.99 -6.74
CA LEU A 162 2.14 -18.21 -6.18
C LEU A 162 0.98 -19.10 -5.70
N SER A 163 0.77 -20.24 -6.37
CA SER A 163 -0.24 -21.25 -5.97
C SER A 163 -0.02 -21.79 -4.56
N GLY A 164 1.23 -21.80 -4.07
CA GLY A 164 1.53 -22.21 -2.69
C GLY A 164 0.78 -21.35 -1.66
N ALA A 165 0.75 -20.04 -1.85
CA ALA A 165 0.04 -19.13 -0.94
C ALA A 165 -1.44 -18.96 -1.31
N SER A 166 -1.81 -18.83 -2.59
CA SER A 166 -3.22 -18.62 -2.97
C SER A 166 -4.10 -19.82 -2.61
N ASN A 167 -3.57 -21.05 -2.64
CA ASN A 167 -4.32 -22.22 -2.18
C ASN A 167 -4.62 -22.14 -0.67
N ILE A 168 -3.69 -21.65 0.15
CA ILE A 168 -3.89 -21.49 1.59
C ILE A 168 -4.86 -20.35 1.90
N LEU A 169 -4.66 -19.19 1.27
CA LEU A 169 -5.42 -17.98 1.55
C LEU A 169 -6.84 -18.06 0.99
N TYR A 170 -7.00 -18.63 -0.22
CA TYR A 170 -8.24 -18.55 -0.99
C TYR A 170 -8.79 -19.92 -1.45
N GLY A 171 -8.06 -21.02 -1.26
CA GLY A 171 -8.47 -22.34 -1.73
C GLY A 171 -8.36 -22.52 -3.24
N GLN A 172 -7.60 -21.66 -3.93
CA GLN A 172 -7.50 -21.65 -5.40
C GLN A 172 -6.05 -21.59 -5.85
N ASN A 173 -5.76 -22.23 -6.99
CA ASN A 173 -4.45 -22.12 -7.63
C ASN A 173 -4.38 -20.84 -8.46
N THR A 174 -3.17 -20.30 -8.60
CA THR A 174 -2.89 -19.19 -9.50
C THR A 174 -2.69 -19.72 -10.92
N SER A 175 -3.30 -19.06 -11.91
CA SER A 175 -3.07 -19.32 -13.34
C SER A 175 -2.26 -18.19 -13.96
N PHE A 176 -1.36 -18.52 -14.88
CA PHE A 176 -0.65 -17.54 -15.70
C PHE A 176 -1.29 -17.45 -17.08
N ASP A 177 -1.68 -16.25 -17.49
CA ASP A 177 -2.07 -15.94 -18.86
C ASP A 177 -0.92 -15.19 -19.53
N ASN A 178 -0.44 -15.72 -20.66
CA ASN A 178 0.62 -15.09 -21.45
C ASN A 178 0.09 -13.99 -22.38
N GLY A 179 -1.20 -13.64 -22.27
CA GLY A 179 -1.85 -12.63 -23.11
C GLY A 179 -2.12 -13.08 -24.54
N THR A 180 -1.83 -14.34 -24.89
CA THR A 180 -2.20 -14.92 -26.20
C THR A 180 -3.57 -15.59 -26.17
N THR A 181 -4.16 -15.74 -24.99
CA THR A 181 -5.54 -16.14 -24.84
C THR A 181 -6.40 -14.98 -25.32
N ILE A 182 -7.01 -15.11 -26.50
CA ILE A 182 -8.06 -14.18 -26.96
C ILE A 182 -9.08 -14.12 -25.82
N GLN A 183 -9.21 -12.97 -25.16
CA GLN A 183 -10.29 -12.74 -24.23
C GLN A 183 -11.56 -13.22 -24.92
N ARG A 184 -12.29 -14.17 -24.30
CA ARG A 184 -13.61 -14.54 -24.79
C ARG A 184 -14.33 -13.22 -25.04
N PRO A 185 -14.82 -12.94 -26.26
CA PRO A 185 -15.46 -11.67 -26.51
C PRO A 185 -16.53 -11.53 -25.44
N LEU A 186 -16.51 -10.39 -24.74
CA LEU A 186 -17.62 -9.95 -23.90
C LEU A 186 -18.87 -10.21 -24.74
N ARG A 187 -19.62 -11.26 -24.40
CA ARG A 187 -20.95 -11.48 -24.94
C ARG A 187 -21.77 -10.35 -24.35
N ILE A 188 -21.76 -9.20 -25.01
CA ILE A 188 -22.91 -8.31 -24.96
C ILE A 188 -23.97 -9.09 -25.73
N SER A 189 -24.78 -9.86 -25.00
CA SER A 189 -26.00 -10.41 -25.58
C SER A 189 -26.94 -9.24 -25.82
N ASN A 190 -27.62 -9.21 -26.96
CA ASN A 190 -28.64 -8.20 -27.27
C ASN A 190 -29.89 -8.27 -26.35
N GLN A 191 -29.79 -8.84 -25.14
CA GLN A 191 -30.87 -8.91 -24.17
C GLN A 191 -30.81 -7.82 -23.07
N ASP A 192 -29.76 -7.01 -23.02
CA ASP A 192 -29.61 -5.95 -22.00
C ASP A 192 -29.97 -4.54 -22.50
N LEU A 193 -30.62 -4.42 -23.66
CA LEU A 193 -31.23 -3.15 -24.07
C LEU A 193 -32.64 -3.07 -23.47
N PRO A 194 -32.93 -2.13 -22.55
CA PRO A 194 -34.29 -1.89 -22.13
C PRO A 194 -35.13 -1.48 -23.35
N ILE A 195 -36.14 -2.28 -23.64
CA ILE A 195 -37.22 -1.91 -24.53
C ILE A 195 -38.09 -0.91 -23.76
N ASN A 196 -37.85 0.38 -24.00
CA ASN A 196 -38.82 1.49 -24.10
C ASN A 196 -38.08 2.83 -24.03
#